data_AF-A0A6I6G7L6-F1
#
_entry.id   AF-A0A6I6G7L6-F1
#
_cell.length_a   1.000
_cell.length_b   1.000
_cell.length_c   1.000
_cell.angle_alpha   90.00
_cell.angle_beta   90.00
_cell.angle_gamma   90.00
#
_symmetry.space_group_name_H-M   'P 1'
#
loop_
_entity.id
_entity.type
_entity.pdbx_description
1 polymer ?
#
loop_
_entity_poly.entity_id
_entity_poly.type
_entity_poly.pdbx_seq_one_letter_code
_entity_poly.pdbx_strand_id
1 'polypeptide(L)'
;MCIYLIGTTEAYQLLKLPSFVKHYFEHSQEDPQLSLMAFIKMHYNETVDIDGDWQKDMQLPFKTHEDGTSLLPLGYFPPTHVTPLRAPVLIVSKPRIIPFHQFLFDLYSADIFQPPRHWVA
;
A
#
# COMPACT_ATOMS: atom_id res chain seq x y z
N MET A 1 3.57 -2.87 13.06
CA MET A 1 2.26 -2.22 12.82
C MET A 1 2.02 -1.07 13.81
N CYS A 2 2.05 -1.30 15.13
CA CYS A 2 1.84 -0.21 16.11
C CYS A 2 2.86 0.94 16.02
N ILE A 3 4.15 0.63 15.81
CA ILE A 3 5.20 1.65 15.64
C ILE A 3 4.91 2.56 14.42
N TYR A 4 4.42 1.99 13.33
CA TYR A 4 4.03 2.76 12.15
C TYR A 4 2.84 3.67 12.49
N LEU A 5 1.77 3.13 13.07
CA LEU A 5 0.59 3.92 13.45
C LEU A 5 0.95 5.08 14.39
N ILE A 6 1.70 4.81 15.46
CA ILE A 6 2.10 5.79 16.47
C ILE A 6 3.13 6.78 15.92
N GLY A 7 4.01 6.35 15.00
CA GLY A 7 5.03 7.21 14.41
C GLY A 7 4.46 8.13 13.32
N THR A 8 3.53 7.64 12.49
CA THR A 8 3.00 8.40 11.35
C THR A 8 1.71 9.16 11.65
N THR A 9 1.14 9.00 12.83
CA THR A 9 -0.08 9.69 13.26
C THR A 9 0.05 10.16 14.70
N GLU A 10 -0.83 11.05 15.14
CA GLU A 10 -0.90 11.46 16.55
C GLU A 10 -1.55 10.40 17.47
N ALA A 11 -1.56 9.12 17.09
CA ALA A 11 -2.11 8.04 17.91
C ALA A 11 -1.43 7.94 19.30
N TYR A 12 -0.22 8.49 19.48
CA TYR A 12 0.42 8.60 20.80
C TYR A 12 -0.42 9.45 21.79
N GLN A 13 -1.25 10.37 21.32
CA GLN A 13 -2.14 11.19 22.16
C GLN A 13 -3.16 10.31 22.93
N LEU A 14 -3.46 9.10 22.44
CA LEU A 14 -4.29 8.13 23.16
C LEU A 14 -3.67 7.68 24.49
N LEU A 15 -2.35 7.85 24.69
CA LEU A 15 -1.71 7.62 25.98
C LEU A 15 -2.18 8.60 27.06
N LYS A 16 -2.81 9.72 26.69
CA LYS A 16 -3.42 10.70 27.60
C LYS A 16 -4.83 10.31 28.05
N LEU A 17 -5.40 9.19 27.57
CA LEU A 17 -6.73 8.71 27.97
C LEU A 17 -6.94 8.58 29.49
N PRO A 18 -5.96 8.14 30.31
CA PRO A 18 -6.13 8.13 31.76
C PRO A 18 -6.42 9.51 32.36
N SER A 19 -5.79 10.57 31.83
CA SER A 19 -6.03 11.96 32.24
C SER A 19 -7.45 12.39 31.88
N PHE A 20 -7.89 12.09 30.64
CA PHE A 20 -9.25 12.35 30.19
C PHE A 20 -10.30 11.69 31.09
N VAL A 21 -10.12 10.40 31.41
CA VAL A 21 -11.07 9.67 32.26
C VAL A 21 -11.12 10.27 33.67
N LYS A 22 -9.96 10.61 34.24
CA LYS A 22 -9.90 11.26 35.55
C LYS A 22 -10.66 12.59 35.54
N HIS A 23 -10.40 13.44 34.53
CA HIS A 23 -11.03 14.75 34.44
C HIS A 23 -12.55 14.66 34.18
N TYR A 24 -13.00 13.67 33.39
CA TYR A 24 -14.42 13.37 33.25
C TYR A 24 -15.08 13.02 34.60
N PHE A 25 -14.42 12.22 35.44
CA PHE A 25 -14.93 11.89 36.77
C PHE A 25 -14.91 13.07 37.74
N GLU A 26 -13.97 14.02 37.61
CA GLU A 26 -13.97 15.27 38.38
C GLU A 26 -15.26 16.06 38.07
N HIS A 27 -15.53 16.34 36.80
CA HIS A 27 -16.76 17.04 36.43
C HIS A 27 -18.03 16.24 36.67
N SER A 28 -18.01 14.91 36.55
CA SER A 28 -19.18 14.08 36.85
C SER A 28 -19.52 14.05 38.35
N GLN A 29 -18.58 14.37 39.24
CA GLN A 29 -18.84 14.54 40.67
C GLN A 29 -19.48 15.89 40.97
N GLU A 30 -19.09 16.93 40.23
CA GLU A 30 -19.63 18.28 40.35
C GLU A 30 -21.03 18.40 39.70
N ASP A 31 -21.21 17.79 38.53
CA ASP A 31 -22.47 17.69 37.81
C ASP A 31 -22.79 16.22 37.48
N PRO A 32 -23.61 15.54 38.32
CA PRO A 32 -24.04 14.17 38.09
C PRO A 32 -24.86 13.94 36.80
N GLN A 33 -25.35 14.99 36.15
CA GLN A 33 -26.09 14.90 34.89
C GLN A 33 -25.18 15.05 33.66
N LEU A 34 -23.89 15.30 33.87
CA LEU A 34 -22.92 15.47 32.79
C LEU A 34 -22.67 14.16 32.03
N SER A 35 -23.24 14.07 30.84
CA SER A 35 -22.94 12.98 29.92
C SER A 35 -21.52 13.09 29.35
N LEU A 36 -20.92 11.95 29.00
CA LEU A 36 -19.61 11.92 28.32
C LEU A 36 -19.59 12.78 27.04
N MET A 37 -20.68 12.79 26.27
CA MET A 37 -20.77 13.60 25.05
C MET A 37 -20.80 15.10 25.36
N ALA A 38 -21.45 15.50 26.45
CA ALA A 38 -21.44 16.89 26.90
C ALA A 38 -20.03 17.31 27.36
N PHE A 39 -19.32 16.44 28.08
CA PHE A 39 -17.92 16.65 28.46
C PHE A 39 -16.98 16.75 27.25
N ILE A 40 -17.17 15.93 26.21
CA ILE A 40 -16.38 16.10 24.98
C ILE A 40 -16.71 17.44 24.31
N LYS A 41 -17.99 17.83 24.25
CA LYS A 41 -18.38 19.11 23.65
C LYS A 41 -17.81 20.31 24.39
N MET A 42 -17.85 20.33 25.73
CA MET A 42 -17.31 21.47 26.48
C MET A 42 -15.80 21.62 26.26
N HIS A 43 -15.07 20.50 26.18
CA HIS A 43 -13.61 20.49 26.11
C HIS A 43 -13.02 20.46 24.69
N TYR A 44 -13.82 20.25 23.65
CA TYR A 44 -13.34 20.21 22.25
C TYR A 44 -14.11 21.15 21.32
N ASN A 45 -14.80 22.16 21.88
CA ASN A 45 -15.39 23.23 21.08
C ASN A 45 -14.32 24.22 20.59
N GLU A 46 -14.65 25.00 19.56
CA GLU A 46 -13.74 25.98 18.95
C GLU A 46 -13.40 27.15 19.89
N THR A 47 -14.24 27.42 20.89
CA THR A 47 -14.02 28.46 21.89
C THR A 47 -13.09 27.94 22.98
N VAL A 48 -11.90 28.52 23.02
CA VAL A 48 -10.86 28.24 24.01
C VAL A 48 -11.13 29.15 25.21
N ASP A 49 -11.75 28.60 26.24
CA ASP A 49 -11.98 29.32 27.50
C ASP A 49 -10.77 29.11 28.43
N ILE A 50 -10.10 30.21 28.79
CA ILE A 50 -9.00 30.17 29.77
C ILE A 50 -9.61 30.36 31.15
N ASP A 51 -9.85 29.25 31.85
CA ASP A 51 -10.39 29.22 33.20
C ASP A 51 -9.46 28.47 34.18
N GLY A 52 -9.99 28.07 35.34
CA GLY A 52 -9.23 27.36 36.36
C GLY A 52 -8.75 25.97 35.94
N ASP A 53 -9.39 25.35 34.95
CA ASP A 53 -9.06 24.00 34.46
C ASP A 53 -8.15 24.02 33.23
N TRP A 54 -7.85 25.21 32.68
CA TRP A 54 -6.95 25.42 31.54
C TRP A 54 -5.73 24.47 31.47
N GLN A 55 -4.98 24.35 32.57
CA GLN A 55 -3.78 23.51 32.61
C GLN A 55 -4.11 22.00 32.51
N LYS A 56 -5.24 21.55 33.05
CA LYS A 56 -5.71 20.17 32.93
C LYS A 56 -6.24 19.92 31.52
N ASP A 57 -6.95 20.88 30.94
CA ASP A 57 -7.50 20.79 29.60
C ASP A 57 -6.40 20.58 28.57
N MET A 58 -5.30 21.33 28.68
CA MET A 58 -4.15 21.20 27.77
C MET A 58 -3.46 19.82 27.83
N GLN A 59 -3.75 19.01 28.86
CA GLN A 59 -3.27 17.63 29.01
C GLN A 59 -4.24 16.60 28.44
N LEU A 60 -5.40 17.01 27.91
CA LEU A 60 -6.34 16.10 27.27
C LEU A 60 -5.82 15.63 25.90
N PRO A 61 -6.18 14.40 25.47
CA PRO A 61 -5.82 13.89 24.15
C PRO A 61 -6.19 14.88 23.05
N PHE A 62 -5.27 15.17 22.12
CA PHE A 62 -5.54 16.02 20.94
C PHE A 62 -5.95 17.48 21.24
N LYS A 63 -5.87 17.95 22.49
CA LYS A 63 -6.12 19.36 22.83
C LYS A 63 -4.93 20.24 22.47
N THR A 64 -3.72 19.69 22.60
CA THR A 64 -2.46 20.35 22.23
C THR A 64 -1.70 19.48 21.23
N HIS A 65 -1.23 20.13 20.17
CA HIS A 65 -0.23 19.56 19.28
C HIS A 65 1.14 19.84 19.90
N GLU A 66 1.82 18.78 20.34
CA GLU A 66 3.21 18.90 20.76
C GLU A 66 4.03 19.00 19.47
N ASP A 67 4.67 20.16 19.23
CA ASP A 67 5.44 20.49 18.02
C ASP A 67 6.59 19.50 17.69
N GLY A 68 6.81 18.47 18.52
CA GLY A 68 8.02 17.65 18.51
C GLY A 68 7.86 16.15 18.22
N THR A 69 6.67 15.59 17.96
CA THR A 69 6.56 14.11 17.84
C THR A 69 5.52 13.59 16.85
N SER A 70 5.33 14.29 15.74
CA SER A 70 5.20 13.54 14.48
C SER A 70 6.60 12.99 14.22
N LEU A 71 6.84 11.71 14.55
CA LEU A 71 8.05 11.02 14.10
C LEU A 71 7.93 10.97 12.58
N LEU A 72 8.40 12.03 11.91
CA LEU A 72 8.36 12.17 10.45
C LEU A 72 8.64 10.80 9.86
N PRO A 73 7.67 10.16 9.19
CA PRO A 73 7.95 8.91 8.55
C PRO A 73 9.02 9.23 7.50
N LEU A 74 10.28 8.91 7.79
CA LEU A 74 11.28 8.68 6.78
C LEU A 74 10.62 7.68 5.83
N GLY A 75 10.17 8.19 4.68
CA GLY A 75 9.15 7.58 3.82
C GLY A 75 9.50 6.18 3.36
N TYR A 76 9.29 5.19 4.22
CA TYR A 76 9.38 3.80 3.87
C TYR A 76 8.04 3.39 3.28
N PHE A 77 7.91 3.62 1.97
CA PHE A 77 6.88 3.00 1.17
C PHE A 77 7.29 1.53 0.98
N PRO A 78 6.58 0.54 1.54
CA PRO A 78 6.82 -0.84 1.16
C PRO A 78 6.60 -0.94 -0.35
N PRO A 79 7.48 -1.61 -1.12
CA PRO A 79 7.29 -1.74 -2.55
C PRO A 79 5.92 -2.37 -2.79
N THR A 80 4.98 -1.56 -3.32
CA THR A 80 3.73 -2.09 -3.81
C THR A 80 4.07 -2.99 -4.97
N HIS A 81 3.70 -4.27 -4.87
CA HIS A 81 3.83 -5.19 -5.99
C HIS A 81 2.88 -4.73 -7.10
N VAL A 82 3.36 -3.85 -7.96
CA VAL A 82 2.73 -3.56 -9.25
C VAL A 82 2.86 -4.83 -10.07
N THR A 83 1.79 -5.62 -10.13
CA THR A 83 1.67 -6.68 -11.12
C THR A 83 1.50 -6.01 -12.49
N PRO A 84 2.48 -6.08 -13.40
CA PRO A 84 2.33 -5.47 -14.71
C PRO A 84 1.20 -6.20 -15.45
N LEU A 85 0.19 -5.45 -15.91
CA LEU A 85 -0.84 -5.99 -16.79
C LEU A 85 -0.15 -6.38 -18.10
N ARG A 86 -0.07 -7.69 -18.38
CA ARG A 86 0.56 -8.21 -19.60
C ARG A 86 -0.23 -7.75 -20.81
N ALA A 87 0.33 -6.82 -21.60
CA ALA A 87 -0.27 -6.42 -22.87
C ALA A 87 -0.42 -7.65 -23.79
N PRO A 88 -1.52 -7.77 -24.55
CA PRO A 88 -1.65 -8.86 -25.52
C PRO A 88 -0.53 -8.76 -26.55
N VAL A 89 0.22 -9.86 -26.72
CA VAL A 89 1.27 -9.94 -27.74
C VAL A 89 0.61 -10.05 -29.10
N LEU A 90 0.80 -9.04 -29.96
CA LEU A 90 0.40 -9.15 -31.37
C LEU A 90 1.36 -10.10 -32.08
N ILE A 91 0.92 -11.31 -32.40
CA ILE A 91 1.72 -12.25 -33.19
C ILE A 91 1.66 -11.82 -34.66
N VAL A 92 2.68 -11.10 -35.10
CA VAL A 92 2.87 -10.80 -36.53
C VAL A 92 3.57 -12.00 -37.17
N SER A 93 2.84 -12.81 -37.93
CA SER A 93 3.44 -13.83 -38.78
C SER A 93 4.19 -13.14 -39.93
N LYS A 94 5.52 -13.29 -39.97
CA LYS A 94 6.32 -12.90 -41.13
C LYS A 94 6.15 -13.98 -42.21
N PRO A 95 5.78 -13.64 -43.46
CA PRO A 95 5.76 -14.64 -44.52
C PRO A 95 7.20 -15.11 -44.77
N ARG A 96 7.40 -16.43 -44.69
CA ARG A 96 8.67 -17.06 -45.03
C ARG A 96 8.78 -17.10 -46.55
N ILE A 97 9.63 -16.25 -47.12
CA ILE A 97 10.02 -16.38 -48.53
C ILE A 97 11.05 -17.51 -48.61
N ILE A 98 10.69 -18.61 -49.27
CA ILE A 98 11.59 -19.74 -49.51
C ILE A 98 12.30 -19.48 -50.85
N PRO A 99 13.64 -19.32 -50.89
CA PRO A 99 14.36 -19.13 -52.14
C PRO A 99 14.37 -20.42 -52.96
N PHE A 100 13.90 -20.36 -54.21
CA PHE A 100 13.78 -21.50 -55.14
C PHE A 100 15.10 -22.26 -55.39
N HIS A 101 16.25 -21.63 -55.16
CA HIS A 101 17.55 -22.17 -55.56
C HIS A 101 18.12 -23.26 -54.62
N GLN A 102 17.60 -23.42 -53.40
CA GLN A 102 18.07 -24.46 -52.47
C GLN A 102 17.56 -25.87 -52.82
N PHE A 103 16.54 -26.00 -53.67
CA PHE A 103 15.96 -27.31 -54.01
C PHE A 103 16.66 -28.03 -55.17
N LEU A 104 17.42 -27.32 -56.01
CA LEU A 104 17.93 -27.87 -57.27
C LEU A 104 19.31 -28.52 -57.17
N PHE A 105 20.09 -28.23 -56.13
CA PHE A 105 21.48 -28.71 -56.01
C PHE A 105 21.61 -30.10 -55.35
N ASP A 106 20.63 -30.53 -54.55
CA ASP A 106 20.67 -31.85 -53.87
C ASP A 106 20.03 -32.99 -54.69
N LEU A 107 19.36 -32.68 -55.80
CA LEU A 107 18.70 -33.67 -56.67
C LEU A 107 19.58 -34.17 -57.82
N TYR A 108 20.82 -33.68 -57.94
CA TYR A 108 21.79 -34.14 -58.93
C TYR A 108 22.72 -35.22 -58.35
N SER A 109 22.16 -36.20 -57.64
CA SER A 109 22.77 -37.53 -57.53
C SER A 109 22.01 -38.44 -58.49
N ALA A 110 22.52 -38.44 -59.73
CA ALA A 110 22.08 -39.28 -60.81
C ALA A 110 22.28 -40.76 -60.45
N ASP A 111 21.30 -41.37 -59.77
CA ASP A 111 21.22 -42.83 -59.64
C ASP A 111 19.82 -43.40 -59.30
N ILE A 112 18.76 -42.60 -59.43
CA ILE A 112 17.41 -42.97 -58.95
C ILE A 112 16.69 -43.95 -59.91
N PHE A 113 17.08 -44.01 -61.18
CA PHE A 113 16.41 -44.86 -62.17
C PHE A 113 17.40 -45.79 -62.90
N GLN A 114 18.10 -46.66 -62.15
CA GLN A 114 18.72 -47.84 -62.75
C GLN A 114 17.73 -49.01 -62.81
N PRO A 115 17.63 -49.75 -63.93
CA PRO A 115 16.83 -50.96 -63.99
C PRO A 115 17.45 -52.11 -63.15
N PRO A 116 16.67 -53.14 -62.78
CA PRO A 116 17.09 -54.19 -61.86
C PRO A 116 18.26 -55.03 -62.42
N ARG A 117 19.29 -55.28 -61.61
CA ARG A 117 20.36 -56.23 -61.94
C ARG A 117 19.95 -57.61 -61.44
N HIS A 118 19.45 -58.46 -62.34
CA HIS A 118 19.07 -59.83 -62.03
C HIS A 118 20.31 -60.70 -61.76
N TRP A 119 20.20 -61.66 -60.83
CA TRP A 119 21.24 -62.63 -60.46
C TRP A 119 21.39 -63.72 -61.54
N VAL A 120 22.62 -64.20 -61.72
CA VAL A 120 23.08 -65.12 -62.79
C VAL A 120 22.61 -66.56 -62.56
N ALA A 121 22.23 -67.23 -63.64
CA ALA A 121 22.53 -68.63 -63.93
C ALA A 121 22.97 -68.75 -65.40
#